data_AF-R0AHE5-F1
#
_entry.id   AF-R0AHE5-F1
#
_cell.length_a   1.000
_cell.length_b   1.000
_cell.length_c   1.000
_cell.angle_alpha   90.00
_cell.angle_beta   90.00
_cell.angle_gamma   90.00
#
_symmetry.space_group_name_H-M   'P 1'
#
loop_
_entity.id
_entity.type
_entity.pdbx_description
1 polymer ?
#
loop_
_entity_poly.entity_id
_entity_poly.type
_entity_poly.pdbx_seq_one_letter_code
_entity_poly.pdbx_strand_id
1 'polypeptide(L)'
;MKSQVNQSARLEEFLAWVKECEEQYRTASEAVALEDRRLQDLLHEMEFAATSKERGRVATKLYRSRKMRREQKDIMKRNEQVVEFFREQPARAMLKRINQLVGRQKTEEQYLDGKRTYKPRVEGGGDGKGA
;
A
#
# COMPACT_ATOMS: atom_id res chain seq x y z
N MET A 1 -12.20 -3.29 -30.19
CA MET A 1 -11.41 -4.21 -29.34
C MET A 1 -11.21 -3.53 -28.00
N LYS A 2 -11.59 -4.17 -26.88
CA LYS A 2 -11.22 -3.65 -25.55
C LYS A 2 -9.70 -3.61 -25.52
N SER A 3 -9.10 -2.45 -25.24
CA SER A 3 -7.67 -2.35 -24.95
C SER A 3 -7.40 -3.36 -23.83
N GLN A 4 -6.59 -4.36 -24.13
CA GLN A 4 -6.21 -5.36 -23.15
C GLN A 4 -5.36 -4.64 -22.09
N VAL A 5 -5.74 -4.76 -20.82
CA VAL A 5 -4.93 -4.21 -19.74
C VAL A 5 -3.60 -4.95 -19.77
N ASN A 6 -2.51 -4.18 -19.90
CA ASN A 6 -1.16 -4.69 -19.87
C ASN A 6 -0.90 -5.44 -18.56
N GLN A 7 -0.21 -6.57 -18.63
CA GLN A 7 0.03 -7.41 -17.47
C GLN A 7 0.92 -6.69 -16.45
N SER A 8 1.81 -5.81 -16.92
CA SER A 8 2.57 -4.92 -16.03
C SER A 8 1.66 -4.04 -15.16
N ALA A 9 0.57 -3.51 -15.70
CA ALA A 9 -0.37 -2.67 -14.96
C ALA A 9 -1.05 -3.45 -13.82
N ARG A 10 -1.39 -4.72 -14.04
CA ARG A 10 -1.94 -5.60 -12.97
C ARG A 10 -0.93 -5.86 -11.86
N LEU A 11 0.33 -6.07 -12.20
CA LEU A 11 1.39 -6.24 -11.21
C LEU A 11 1.63 -4.94 -10.42
N GLU A 12 1.53 -3.78 -11.07
CA GLU A 12 1.62 -2.48 -10.39
C GLU A 12 0.43 -2.22 -9.46
N GLU A 13 -0.79 -2.55 -9.89
CA GLU A 13 -1.99 -2.51 -9.04
C GLU A 13 -1.80 -3.37 -7.78
N PHE A 14 -1.26 -4.59 -7.92
CA PHE A 14 -0.97 -5.45 -6.79
C PHE A 14 0.07 -4.84 -5.83
N LEU A 15 1.19 -4.33 -6.35
CA LEU A 15 2.22 -3.69 -5.53
C LEU A 15 1.69 -2.44 -4.82
N ALA A 16 0.87 -1.64 -5.50
CA ALA A 16 0.23 -0.46 -4.94
C ALA A 16 -0.74 -0.84 -3.82
N TRP A 17 -1.54 -1.89 -4.01
CA TRP A 17 -2.46 -2.41 -2.99
C TRP A 17 -1.72 -2.87 -1.73
N VAL A 18 -0.61 -3.61 -1.86
CA VAL A 18 0.19 -4.01 -0.68
C VAL A 18 0.69 -2.80 0.09
N LYS A 19 1.21 -1.79 -0.62
CA LYS A 19 1.68 -0.55 -0.02
C LYS A 19 0.55 0.22 0.68
N GLU A 20 -0.64 0.26 0.07
CA GLU A 20 -1.82 0.87 0.68
C GLU A 20 -2.19 0.18 2.00
N CYS A 21 -2.20 -1.17 2.04
CA CYS A 21 -2.43 -1.92 3.28
C CYS A 21 -1.42 -1.54 4.37
N GLU A 22 -0.13 -1.42 4.03
CA GLU A 22 0.91 -1.00 4.97
C GLU A 22 0.69 0.42 5.50
N GLU A 23 0.32 1.37 4.62
CA GLU A 23 0.07 2.77 5.00
C GLU A 23 -1.18 2.92 5.87
N GLN A 24 -2.27 2.25 5.51
CA GLN A 24 -3.51 2.22 6.30
C GLN A 24 -3.26 1.60 7.67
N TYR A 25 -2.53 0.47 7.73
CA TYR A 25 -2.16 -0.16 8.99
C TYR A 25 -1.33 0.77 9.88
N ARG A 26 -0.29 1.40 9.33
CA ARG A 26 0.58 2.32 10.06
C ARG A 26 -0.22 3.50 10.64
N THR A 27 -0.99 4.17 9.79
CA THR A 27 -1.79 5.34 10.17
C THR A 27 -2.81 4.98 11.26
N ALA A 28 -3.53 3.86 11.07
CA ALA A 28 -4.51 3.39 12.04
C ALA A 28 -3.85 2.98 13.37
N SER A 29 -2.69 2.34 13.34
CA SER A 29 -1.92 1.97 14.53
C SER A 29 -1.48 3.21 15.31
N GLU A 30 -0.99 4.24 14.64
CA GLU A 30 -0.61 5.52 15.25
C GLU A 30 -1.82 6.21 15.89
N ALA A 31 -2.96 6.23 15.20
CA ALA A 31 -4.19 6.80 15.71
C ALA A 31 -4.73 6.05 16.94
N VAL A 32 -4.66 4.71 16.96
CA VAL A 32 -5.00 3.91 18.14
C VAL A 32 -4.07 4.26 19.32
N ALA A 33 -2.76 4.35 19.09
CA ALA A 33 -1.80 4.69 20.13
C ALA A 33 -1.99 6.13 20.66
N LEU A 34 -2.43 7.06 19.81
CA LEU A 34 -2.80 8.40 20.23
C LEU A 34 -4.05 8.39 21.11
N GLU A 35 -5.12 7.72 20.70
CA GLU A 35 -6.36 7.67 21.46
C GLU A 35 -6.22 6.86 22.77
N ASP A 36 -5.32 5.88 22.83
CA ASP A 36 -5.01 5.16 24.06
C ASP A 36 -4.24 6.06 25.06
N ARG A 37 -3.38 7.00 24.59
CA ARG A 37 -2.79 8.04 25.47
C ARG A 37 -3.83 9.06 25.92
N ARG A 38 -4.64 9.55 24.98
CA ARG A 38 -5.71 10.52 25.23
C ARG A 38 -6.73 10.04 26.27
N LEU A 39 -6.91 8.73 26.39
CA LEU A 39 -7.76 8.14 27.43
C LEU A 39 -7.32 8.60 28.82
N GLN A 40 -6.02 8.60 29.14
CA GLN A 40 -5.52 9.02 30.44
C GLN A 40 -5.83 10.50 30.70
N ASP A 41 -5.59 11.36 29.71
CA ASP A 41 -5.89 12.80 29.81
C ASP A 41 -7.37 13.05 30.08
N LEU A 42 -8.26 12.30 29.42
CA LEU A 42 -9.71 12.42 29.60
C LEU A 42 -10.18 11.88 30.95
N LEU A 43 -9.53 10.85 31.48
CA LEU A 43 -9.81 10.35 32.83
C LEU A 43 -9.40 11.38 33.88
N HIS A 44 -8.21 11.98 33.75
CA HIS A 44 -7.78 13.08 34.62
C HIS A 44 -8.72 14.29 34.48
N GLU A 45 -9.09 14.70 33.26
CA GLU A 45 -10.04 15.80 33.05
C GLU A 45 -11.39 15.52 33.73
N MET A 46 -11.83 14.26 33.78
CA MET A 46 -13.06 13.85 34.45
C MET A 46 -12.93 13.89 35.97
N GLU A 47 -11.79 13.47 36.52
CA GLU A 47 -11.48 13.50 37.96
C GLU A 47 -11.49 14.94 38.51
N PHE A 48 -10.88 15.88 37.78
CA PHE A 48 -10.78 17.28 38.21
C PHE A 48 -12.02 18.13 37.90
N ALA A 49 -13.03 17.59 37.23
CA ALA A 49 -14.23 18.33 36.87
C ALA A 49 -15.14 18.57 38.10
N ALA A 50 -15.21 19.81 38.54
CA ALA A 50 -15.96 20.23 39.73
C ALA A 50 -17.48 20.06 39.57
N THR A 51 -18.01 20.40 38.40
CA THR A 51 -19.46 20.42 38.16
C THR A 51 -19.95 19.23 37.33
N SER A 52 -21.23 18.87 37.50
CA SER A 52 -21.88 17.86 36.67
C SER A 52 -21.86 18.23 35.18
N LYS A 53 -21.97 19.52 34.86
CA LYS A 53 -21.92 20.03 33.49
C LYS A 53 -20.53 19.82 32.86
N GLU A 54 -19.45 20.07 33.60
CA GLU A 54 -18.09 19.81 33.13
C GLU A 54 -17.88 18.31 32.92
N ARG A 55 -18.28 17.46 33.87
CA ARG A 55 -18.23 16.00 33.72
C ARG A 55 -18.98 15.53 32.47
N GLY A 56 -20.15 16.11 32.16
CA GLY A 56 -20.90 15.81 30.95
C GLY A 56 -20.15 16.14 29.65
N ARG A 57 -19.38 17.24 29.64
CA ARG A 57 -18.52 17.60 28.48
C ARG A 57 -17.39 16.59 28.32
N VAL A 58 -16.71 16.22 29.41
CA VAL A 58 -15.63 15.23 29.38
C VAL A 58 -16.16 13.86 28.94
N ALA A 59 -17.31 13.44 29.46
CA ALA A 59 -17.95 12.19 29.05
C ALA A 59 -18.26 12.17 27.54
N THR A 60 -18.69 13.29 26.97
CA THR A 60 -18.91 13.41 25.52
C THR A 60 -17.60 13.28 24.72
N LYS A 61 -16.51 13.90 25.19
CA LYS A 61 -15.18 13.77 24.58
C LYS A 61 -14.68 12.32 24.66
N LEU A 62 -14.83 11.68 25.81
CA LEU A 62 -14.47 10.29 26.06
C LEU A 62 -15.23 9.34 25.13
N TYR A 63 -16.55 9.51 25.01
CA TYR A 63 -17.35 8.73 24.06
C TYR A 63 -16.81 8.82 22.62
N ARG A 64 -16.51 10.03 22.14
CA ARG A 64 -15.96 10.25 20.79
C ARG A 64 -14.57 9.62 20.63
N SER A 65 -13.71 9.79 21.63
CA SER A 65 -12.38 9.16 21.67
C SER A 65 -12.48 7.64 21.55
N ARG A 66 -13.33 7.00 22.37
CA ARG A 66 -13.51 5.53 22.32
C ARG A 66 -14.15 5.06 21.01
N LYS A 67 -15.04 5.86 20.41
CA LYS A 67 -15.58 5.56 19.07
C LYS A 67 -14.48 5.59 18.01
N MET A 68 -13.71 6.68 17.94
CA MET A 68 -12.60 6.83 17.00
C MET A 68 -11.57 5.71 17.17
N ARG A 69 -11.17 5.42 18.41
CA ARG A 69 -10.22 4.34 18.72
C ARG A 69 -10.70 2.98 18.20
N ARG A 70 -12.01 2.66 18.32
CA ARG A 70 -12.57 1.41 17.78
C ARG A 70 -12.50 1.37 16.27
N GLU A 71 -12.95 2.44 15.60
CA GLU A 71 -12.90 2.53 14.13
C GLU A 71 -11.47 2.36 13.59
N GLN A 72 -10.49 3.01 14.22
CA GLN A 72 -9.07 2.86 13.86
C GLN A 72 -8.54 1.45 14.18
N LYS A 73 -8.97 0.85 15.29
CA LYS A 73 -8.57 -0.53 15.61
C LYS A 73 -9.11 -1.52 14.58
N ASP A 74 -10.32 -1.30 14.07
CA ASP A 74 -10.91 -2.14 13.03
C ASP A 74 -10.13 -2.02 11.71
N ILE A 75 -9.74 -0.80 11.30
CA ILE A 75 -8.87 -0.59 10.11
C ILE A 75 -7.52 -1.27 10.29
N MET A 76 -6.91 -1.12 11.47
CA MET A 76 -5.66 -1.78 11.81
C MET A 76 -5.79 -3.30 11.67
N LYS A 77 -6.86 -3.90 12.24
CA LYS A 77 -7.10 -5.35 12.16
C LYS A 77 -7.45 -5.86 10.77
N ARG A 78 -8.13 -5.06 9.94
CA ARG A 78 -8.40 -5.40 8.52
C ARG A 78 -7.12 -5.56 7.70
N ASN A 79 -6.07 -4.81 8.02
CA ASN A 79 -4.81 -4.80 7.29
C ASN A 79 -3.69 -5.65 7.94
N GLU A 80 -3.81 -5.97 9.23
CA GLU A 80 -2.75 -6.58 10.05
C GLU A 80 -2.16 -7.86 9.43
N GLN A 81 -2.99 -8.82 9.02
CA GLN A 81 -2.49 -10.09 8.48
C GLN A 81 -1.72 -9.93 7.17
N VAL A 82 -2.17 -9.02 6.29
CA VAL A 82 -1.47 -8.72 5.03
C VAL A 82 -0.11 -8.09 5.33
N VAL A 83 -0.08 -7.12 6.24
CA VAL A 83 1.14 -6.39 6.61
C VAL A 83 2.14 -7.31 7.31
N GLU A 84 1.71 -8.14 8.25
CA GLU A 84 2.59 -9.07 8.95
C GLU A 84 3.20 -10.10 7.98
N PHE A 85 2.41 -10.65 7.06
CA PHE A 85 2.93 -11.55 6.04
C PHE A 85 4.05 -10.89 5.20
N PHE A 86 3.83 -9.66 4.72
CA PHE A 86 4.83 -8.95 3.90
C PHE A 86 6.00 -8.32 4.70
N ARG A 87 5.93 -8.34 6.03
CA ARG A 87 7.07 -8.02 6.91
C ARG A 87 8.09 -9.15 6.97
N GLU A 88 7.67 -10.39 6.73
CA GLU A 88 8.56 -11.55 6.69
C GLU A 88 9.61 -11.39 5.58
N GLN A 89 10.87 -11.74 5.87
CA GLN A 89 11.99 -11.58 4.93
C GLN A 89 11.72 -12.25 3.55
N PRO A 90 11.17 -13.49 3.47
CA PRO A 90 10.90 -14.13 2.19
C PRO A 90 9.84 -13.39 1.36
N ALA A 91 8.76 -12.93 2.00
CA ALA A 91 7.67 -12.22 1.34
C ALA A 91 8.14 -10.84 0.83
N ARG A 92 8.92 -10.11 1.63
CA ARG A 92 9.52 -8.83 1.21
C ARG A 92 10.49 -9.01 0.02
N ALA A 93 11.29 -10.08 0.04
CA ALA A 93 12.14 -10.41 -1.10
C ALA A 93 11.32 -10.74 -2.36
N MET A 94 10.18 -11.41 -2.23
CA MET A 94 9.25 -11.67 -3.32
C MET A 94 8.69 -10.37 -3.92
N LEU A 95 8.24 -9.41 -3.10
CA LEU A 95 7.76 -8.10 -3.59
C LEU A 95 8.82 -7.37 -4.43
N LYS A 96 10.09 -7.39 -3.98
CA LYS A 96 11.19 -6.81 -4.75
C LYS A 96 11.37 -7.49 -6.11
N ARG A 97 11.26 -8.82 -6.16
CA ARG A 97 11.34 -9.58 -7.42
C ARG A 97 10.16 -9.31 -8.34
N ILE A 98 8.95 -9.13 -7.79
CA ILE A 98 7.77 -8.71 -8.57
C ILE A 98 8.00 -7.32 -9.16
N ASN A 99 8.50 -6.36 -8.38
CA ASN A 99 8.82 -5.02 -8.89
C ASN A 99 9.83 -5.05 -10.05
N GLN A 100 10.84 -5.92 -9.98
CA GLN A 100 11.78 -6.15 -11.09
C GLN A 100 11.10 -6.81 -12.30
N LEU A 101 10.17 -7.73 -12.08
CA LEU A 101 9.37 -8.35 -13.14
C LEU A 101 8.51 -7.32 -13.87
N VAL A 102 7.90 -6.36 -13.17
CA VAL A 102 7.14 -5.27 -13.79
C VAL A 102 7.97 -4.54 -14.84
N GLY A 103 9.20 -4.17 -14.50
CA GLY A 103 10.09 -3.46 -15.44
C GLY A 103 10.34 -4.27 -16.71
N ARG A 104 10.65 -5.57 -16.57
CA ARG A 104 10.86 -6.47 -17.72
C ARG A 104 9.59 -6.61 -18.56
N GLN A 105 8.44 -6.79 -17.90
CA GLN A 105 7.15 -6.93 -18.57
C GLN A 105 6.78 -5.67 -19.36
N LYS A 106 7.04 -4.48 -18.82
CA LYS A 106 6.85 -3.20 -19.52
C LYS A 106 7.69 -3.11 -20.79
N THR A 107 8.94 -3.55 -20.75
CA THR A 107 9.81 -3.56 -21.93
C THR A 107 9.25 -4.47 -23.03
N GLU A 108 8.80 -5.67 -22.68
CA GLU A 108 8.20 -6.60 -23.64
C GLU A 108 6.89 -6.05 -24.20
N GLU A 109 6.02 -5.48 -23.36
CA GLU A 109 4.77 -4.86 -23.81
C GLU A 109 5.03 -3.68 -24.75
N GLN A 110 5.97 -2.79 -24.41
CA GLN A 110 6.38 -1.69 -25.30
C GLN A 110 6.93 -2.20 -26.64
N TYR A 111 7.66 -3.31 -26.65
CA TYR A 111 8.13 -3.93 -27.88
C TYR A 111 6.98 -4.52 -28.72
N LEU A 112 6.02 -5.19 -28.08
CA LEU A 112 4.88 -5.82 -28.75
C LEU A 112 3.86 -4.80 -29.28
N ASP A 113 3.61 -3.74 -28.51
CA ASP A 113 2.70 -2.64 -28.83
C ASP A 113 3.34 -1.59 -29.76
N GLY A 114 4.67 -1.59 -29.85
CA GLY A 114 5.44 -0.69 -30.70
C GLY A 114 5.42 -1.06 -32.19
N LYS A 115 5.92 -0.15 -33.05
CA LYS A 115 6.11 -0.44 -34.47
C LYS A 115 7.14 -1.56 -34.65
N ARG A 116 6.68 -2.75 -35.02
CA ARG A 116 7.53 -3.92 -35.32
C ARG A 116 8.33 -3.67 -36.60
N THR A 117 9.61 -3.33 -36.45
CA THR A 117 10.54 -3.26 -37.59
C THR A 117 11.34 -4.55 -37.68
N TYR A 118 11.09 -5.34 -38.73
CA TYR A 118 11.87 -6.55 -39.02
C TYR A 118 13.27 -6.16 -39.48
N LYS A 119 14.30 -6.75 -38.86
CA LYS A 119 15.69 -6.67 -39.33
C LYS A 119 16.12 -8.07 -39.79
N PRO A 120 16.27 -8.30 -41.12
CA PRO A 120 16.69 -9.59 -41.65
C PRO A 120 18.06 -9.99 -41.06
N ARG A 121 18.17 -11.22 -40.55
CA ARG A 121 19.44 -11.76 -40.00
C ARG A 121 20.32 -12.45 -41.06
N VAL A 122 19.78 -12.64 -42.27
CA VAL A 122 20.40 -13.47 -43.31
C VAL A 122 20.95 -12.64 -44.48
N GLU A 123 20.50 -11.39 -44.67
CA GLU A 123 20.93 -10.52 -45.79
C GLU A 123 22.13 -9.60 -45.44
N GLY A 124 22.78 -9.83 -44.30
CA GLY A 124 24.00 -9.10 -43.88
C GLY A 124 25.30 -9.88 -44.04
N GLY A 125 25.27 -11.00 -44.78
CA GLY A 125 26.38 -11.94 -44.89
C GLY A 125 26.60 -12.43 -46.31
N GLY A 126 26.97 -11.53 -47.21
CA GLY A 126 27.61 -11.92 -48.47
C GLY A 126 27.05 -11.25 -49.70
N ASP A 127 27.66 -10.13 -50.07
CA ASP A 127 27.89 -9.64 -51.43
C ASP A 127 28.85 -8.44 -51.26
N GLY A 128 30.11 -8.38 -51.65
CA GLY A 128 30.92 -9.16 -52.58
C GLY A 128 31.85 -8.17 -53.32
N LYS A 129 33.14 -8.52 -53.47
CA LYS A 129 34.17 -8.03 -54.43
C LYS A 129 35.21 -6.98 -53.98
N GLY A 130 36.48 -7.41 -54.03
CA GLY A 130 37.36 -7.01 -55.14
C GLY A 130 38.68 -6.32 -54.81
N ALA A 131 39.79 -7.08 -54.78
CA ALA A 131 41.04 -6.86 -55.52
C ALA A 131 42.02 -8.00 -55.18
#